data_AF-A0A8H3F9C5-F1
#
_entry.id   AF-A0A8H3F9C5-F1
#
_cell.length_a   1.000
_cell.length_b   1.000
_cell.length_c   1.000
_cell.angle_alpha   90.00
_cell.angle_beta   90.00
_cell.angle_gamma   90.00
#
_symmetry.space_group_name_H-M   'P 1'
#
loop_
_entity.id
_entity.type
_entity.pdbx_description
1 polymer ?
#
loop_
_entity_poly.entity_id
_entity_poly.type
_entity_poly.pdbx_seq_one_letter_code
_entity_poly.pdbx_strand_id
1 'polypeptide(L)'
;MAEKRVRFLTPDEKMSSLGKHSRIEERMEGDPNAFISVLINGNCFQFLDKYICNDRDGGIEAATVLTHAIGGWLHEWSFEVMPLMIRVSGNQEWLSDAYFDANVIPNRANFGWFLQGFHSVESLVEFVHTEDRISMPAYRGRSLVDILKVNLADPHCKLILFGSDIDDRVHRVVQDSDSVTEKLMVFENSRGAPSLTTRLPDLKGYRSQ
;
A
#
# COMPACT_ATOMS: atom_id res chain seq x y z
N MET A 1 -14.75 19.59 6.91
CA MET A 1 -14.59 19.36 8.37
C MET A 1 -14.94 17.91 8.63
N ALA A 2 -14.06 16.96 8.98
CA ALA A 2 -12.64 16.94 9.29
C ALA A 2 -11.89 16.00 8.30
N GLU A 3 -10.64 16.33 8.01
CA GLU A 3 -9.76 15.60 7.10
C GLU A 3 -9.25 14.32 7.80
N LYS A 4 -9.63 13.14 7.30
CA LYS A 4 -9.24 11.85 7.89
C LYS A 4 -7.86 11.44 7.40
N ARG A 5 -6.98 11.11 8.36
CA ARG A 5 -5.54 10.84 8.17
C ARG A 5 -5.29 9.35 7.98
N VAL A 6 -4.39 9.00 7.06
CA VAL A 6 -3.66 7.73 7.13
C VAL A 6 -2.72 7.84 8.34
N ARG A 7 -2.88 6.94 9.31
CA ARG A 7 -2.03 6.90 10.51
C ARG A 7 -1.06 5.73 10.36
N PHE A 8 0.20 6.06 10.13
CA PHE A 8 1.28 5.12 10.40
C PHE A 8 1.35 4.94 11.93
N LEU A 9 1.48 3.70 12.40
CA LEU A 9 1.74 3.45 13.83
C LEU A 9 2.99 4.24 14.22
N THR A 10 2.90 5.05 15.27
CA THR A 10 4.06 5.81 15.74
C THR A 10 5.09 4.84 16.36
N PRO A 11 6.37 5.24 16.48
CA PRO A 11 7.39 4.44 17.14
C PRO A 11 6.95 3.94 18.52
N ASP A 12 6.25 4.74 19.31
CA ASP A 12 5.76 4.35 20.65
C ASP A 12 4.64 3.30 20.61
N GLU A 13 3.76 3.35 19.60
CA GLU A 13 2.66 2.40 19.41
C GLU A 13 3.17 1.04 18.92
N LYS A 14 4.26 1.04 18.14
CA LYS A 14 4.98 -0.16 17.73
C LYS A 14 5.87 -0.70 18.86
N MET A 15 6.57 0.16 19.58
CA MET A 15 7.51 -0.21 20.65
C MET A 15 6.81 -0.76 21.91
N SER A 16 5.53 -0.42 22.08
CA SER A 16 4.66 -1.05 23.09
C SER A 16 4.12 -2.42 22.68
N SER A 17 4.06 -2.73 21.38
CA SER A 17 3.49 -3.98 20.83
C SER A 17 4.55 -4.97 20.32
N LEU A 18 5.74 -4.49 20.00
CA LEU A 18 6.87 -5.25 19.47
C LEU A 18 8.11 -4.84 20.29
N GLY A 19 8.45 -5.69 21.25
CA GLY A 19 9.68 -5.51 22.01
C GLY A 19 10.90 -5.53 21.08
N LYS A 20 11.82 -4.57 21.25
CA LYS A 20 13.23 -4.77 20.86
C LYS A 20 13.65 -4.20 19.51
N HIS A 21 13.96 -2.90 19.41
CA HIS A 21 14.58 -2.25 18.23
C HIS A 21 15.92 -2.87 17.77
N SER A 22 16.48 -3.86 18.46
CA SER A 22 17.84 -4.37 18.20
C SER A 22 17.96 -5.44 17.10
N ARG A 23 16.87 -5.95 16.51
CA ARG A 23 16.91 -7.08 15.55
C ARG A 23 16.68 -6.72 14.09
N ILE A 24 16.17 -5.52 13.81
CA ILE A 24 15.89 -5.10 12.43
C ILE A 24 17.20 -4.76 11.72
N GLU A 25 18.11 -4.04 12.38
CA GLU A 25 19.42 -3.65 11.84
C GLU A 25 20.30 -4.87 11.48
N GLU A 26 20.30 -5.93 12.29
CA GLU A 26 21.11 -7.15 12.05
C GLU A 26 20.70 -7.95 10.79
N ARG A 27 19.50 -7.72 10.22
CA ARG A 27 19.01 -8.45 9.04
C ARG A 27 19.33 -7.75 7.71
N MET A 28 19.93 -6.57 7.76
CA MET A 28 20.04 -5.65 6.64
C MET A 28 21.39 -5.70 5.94
N GLU A 29 22.47 -6.02 6.67
CA GLU A 29 23.81 -6.07 6.07
C GLU A 29 24.04 -7.34 5.23
N GLY A 30 24.32 -7.15 3.93
CA GLY A 30 25.02 -8.15 3.09
C GLY A 30 24.16 -9.03 2.18
N ASP A 31 22.84 -8.80 2.07
CA ASP A 31 21.97 -9.56 1.15
C ASP A 31 21.67 -8.74 -0.14
N PRO A 32 22.32 -9.04 -1.28
CA PRO A 32 22.12 -8.29 -2.52
C PRO A 32 20.73 -8.47 -3.13
N ASN A 33 19.94 -9.44 -2.65
CA ASN A 33 18.58 -9.69 -3.10
C ASN A 33 17.52 -9.13 -2.14
N ALA A 34 17.93 -8.44 -1.06
CA ALA A 34 17.02 -7.88 -0.08
C ALA A 34 16.03 -6.88 -0.72
N PHE A 35 14.76 -6.94 -0.31
CA PHE A 35 13.74 -6.02 -0.79
C PHE A 35 12.67 -5.74 0.26
N ILE A 36 11.93 -4.66 0.03
CA ILE A 36 10.75 -4.28 0.81
C ILE A 36 9.51 -4.47 -0.05
N SER A 37 8.53 -5.19 0.46
CA SER A 37 7.24 -5.37 -0.21
C SER A 37 6.23 -4.34 0.29
N VAL A 38 5.51 -3.71 -0.62
CA VAL A 38 4.40 -2.81 -0.31
C VAL A 38 3.16 -3.34 -1.00
N LEU A 39 2.16 -3.71 -0.21
CA LEU A 39 0.94 -4.38 -0.66
C LEU A 39 -0.26 -3.52 -0.31
N ILE A 40 -0.94 -2.97 -1.31
CA ILE A 40 -2.04 -2.02 -1.11
C ILE A 40 -3.31 -2.51 -1.79
N ASN A 41 -4.41 -2.52 -1.06
CA ASN A 41 -5.74 -2.82 -1.59
C ASN A 41 -6.35 -1.56 -2.21
N GLY A 42 -6.19 -1.40 -3.53
CA GLY A 42 -6.72 -0.29 -4.30
C GLY A 42 -8.24 -0.16 -4.27
N ASN A 43 -8.97 -1.24 -3.91
CA ASN A 43 -10.42 -1.14 -3.69
C ASN A 43 -10.75 -0.36 -2.41
N CYS A 44 -9.90 -0.50 -1.39
CA CYS A 44 -10.04 0.19 -0.10
C CYS A 44 -9.30 1.53 -0.06
N PHE A 45 -8.24 1.66 -0.86
CA PHE A 45 -7.39 2.84 -1.01
C PHE A 45 -7.39 3.27 -2.48
N GLN A 46 -8.46 3.96 -2.87
CA GLN A 46 -8.59 4.55 -4.21
C GLN A 46 -7.46 5.56 -4.46
N PHE A 47 -7.23 6.05 -5.67
CA PHE A 47 -6.30 7.13 -5.98
C PHE A 47 -6.98 8.52 -5.90
N LEU A 48 -6.21 9.59 -5.74
CA LEU A 48 -6.76 10.95 -5.78
C LEU A 48 -7.27 11.29 -7.15
N ASP A 49 -8.46 11.90 -7.20
CA ASP A 49 -9.06 12.42 -8.42
C ASP A 49 -8.08 13.27 -9.22
N LYS A 50 -7.23 14.08 -8.57
CA LYS A 50 -6.24 14.93 -9.26
C LYS A 50 -5.25 14.13 -10.12
N TYR A 51 -4.93 12.89 -9.73
CA TYR A 51 -4.10 12.02 -10.54
C TYR A 51 -4.95 11.27 -11.56
N ILE A 52 -6.11 10.77 -11.14
CA ILE A 52 -7.00 10.01 -12.03
C ILE A 52 -7.50 10.86 -13.21
N CYS A 53 -7.84 12.13 -12.99
CA CYS A 53 -8.34 13.04 -14.02
C CYS A 53 -7.24 13.52 -14.99
N ASN A 54 -5.97 13.25 -14.69
CA ASN A 54 -4.82 13.61 -15.52
C ASN A 54 -4.27 12.40 -16.29
N ASP A 55 -5.08 11.35 -16.45
CA ASP A 55 -4.80 10.15 -17.24
C ASP A 55 -3.38 9.62 -16.98
N ARG A 56 -2.61 9.42 -18.06
CA ARG A 56 -1.25 8.86 -18.02
C ARG A 56 -0.29 9.70 -17.18
N ASP A 57 -0.32 11.03 -17.30
CA ASP A 57 0.58 11.90 -16.55
C ASP A 57 0.28 11.86 -15.06
N GLY A 58 -1.00 11.77 -14.69
CA GLY A 58 -1.40 11.55 -13.30
C GLY A 58 -1.02 10.16 -12.78
N GLY A 59 -1.02 9.13 -13.64
CA GLY A 59 -0.47 7.81 -13.30
C GLY A 59 1.01 7.87 -12.92
N ILE A 60 1.81 8.55 -13.75
CA ILE A 60 3.24 8.78 -13.50
C ILE A 60 3.44 9.53 -12.18
N GLU A 61 2.69 10.61 -11.96
CA GLU A 61 2.78 11.41 -10.74
C GLU A 61 2.39 10.60 -9.51
N ALA A 62 1.30 9.84 -9.57
CA ALA A 62 0.83 9.00 -8.45
C ALA A 62 1.86 7.94 -8.05
N ALA A 63 2.46 7.24 -9.00
CA ALA A 63 3.51 6.26 -8.76
C ALA A 63 4.75 6.93 -8.15
N THR A 64 5.21 8.02 -8.76
CA THR A 64 6.38 8.79 -8.28
C THR A 64 6.20 9.26 -6.84
N VAL A 65 5.04 9.85 -6.54
CA VAL A 65 4.74 10.38 -5.21
C VAL A 65 4.62 9.25 -4.19
N LEU A 66 4.00 8.11 -4.55
CA LEU A 66 3.89 6.94 -3.69
C LEU A 66 5.28 6.36 -3.34
N THR A 67 6.14 6.15 -4.33
CA THR A 67 7.50 5.66 -4.13
C THR A 67 8.31 6.59 -3.22
N HIS A 68 8.29 7.89 -3.48
CA HIS A 68 9.03 8.86 -2.65
C HIS A 68 8.55 8.90 -1.21
N ALA A 69 7.24 8.83 -0.97
CA ALA A 69 6.74 8.80 0.40
C ALA A 69 7.18 7.58 1.18
N ILE A 70 7.09 6.40 0.54
CA ILE A 70 7.46 5.16 1.19
C ILE A 70 8.96 5.14 1.44
N GLY A 71 9.78 5.44 0.43
CA GLY A 71 11.23 5.50 0.56
C GLY A 71 11.66 6.51 1.62
N GLY A 72 10.98 7.65 1.68
CA GLY A 72 11.25 8.66 2.67
C GLY A 72 10.86 8.27 4.10
N TRP A 73 9.69 7.67 4.28
CA TRP A 73 9.29 7.09 5.56
C TRP A 73 10.26 5.98 6.00
N LEU A 74 10.74 5.14 5.09
CA LEU A 74 11.74 4.11 5.40
C LEU A 74 13.07 4.69 5.86
N HIS A 75 13.51 5.78 5.23
CA HIS A 75 14.72 6.50 5.62
C HIS A 75 14.62 7.06 7.05
N GLU A 76 13.46 7.60 7.46
CA GLU A 76 13.23 8.04 8.86
C GLU A 76 13.35 6.88 9.87
N TRP A 77 13.10 5.66 9.44
CA TRP A 77 13.20 4.45 10.24
C TRP A 77 14.57 3.76 10.15
N SER A 78 15.58 4.43 9.56
CA SER A 78 16.93 3.91 9.36
C SER A 78 16.97 2.60 8.56
N PHE A 79 15.96 2.35 7.72
CA PHE A 79 16.10 1.28 6.74
C PHE A 79 17.07 1.74 5.65
N GLU A 80 18.12 0.95 5.42
CA GLU A 80 18.99 1.09 4.24
C GLU A 80 18.18 1.16 2.95
N VAL A 81 18.76 1.81 1.93
CA VAL A 81 18.17 1.96 0.61
C VAL A 81 18.05 0.57 -0.04
N MET A 82 16.90 -0.06 0.13
CA MET A 82 16.56 -1.35 -0.47
C MET A 82 15.56 -1.15 -1.61
N PRO A 83 15.60 -2.01 -2.65
CA PRO A 83 14.57 -2.05 -3.67
C PRO A 83 13.15 -2.13 -3.08
N LEU A 84 12.26 -1.26 -3.56
CA LEU A 84 10.84 -1.25 -3.21
C LEU A 84 10.05 -2.01 -4.28
N MET A 85 9.26 -2.99 -3.85
CA MET A 85 8.28 -3.66 -4.69
C MET A 85 6.89 -3.19 -4.28
N ILE A 86 6.30 -2.28 -5.05
CA ILE A 86 5.00 -1.66 -4.76
C ILE A 86 3.93 -2.28 -5.64
N ARG A 87 2.97 -2.95 -5.00
CA ARG A 87 1.82 -3.55 -5.65
C ARG A 87 0.52 -2.98 -5.11
N VAL A 88 -0.23 -2.33 -5.98
CA VAL A 88 -1.60 -1.90 -5.71
C VAL A 88 -2.54 -2.90 -6.39
N SER A 89 -3.38 -3.60 -5.63
CA SER A 89 -4.32 -4.58 -6.18
C SER A 89 -5.76 -4.10 -6.07
N GLY A 90 -6.52 -4.20 -7.15
CA GLY A 90 -7.93 -3.80 -7.14
C GLY A 90 -8.69 -4.28 -8.36
N ASN A 91 -10.02 -4.19 -8.30
CA ASN A 91 -10.87 -4.52 -9.43
C ASN A 91 -10.90 -3.32 -10.38
N GLN A 92 -10.26 -3.47 -11.53
CA GLN A 92 -10.06 -2.37 -12.49
C GLN A 92 -11.37 -1.85 -13.05
N GLU A 93 -12.31 -2.75 -13.37
CA GLU A 93 -13.63 -2.43 -13.92
C GLU A 93 -14.43 -1.63 -12.90
N TRP A 94 -14.48 -2.12 -11.67
CA TRP A 94 -15.18 -1.45 -10.57
C TRP A 94 -14.58 -0.07 -10.26
N LEU A 95 -13.26 0.05 -10.21
CA LEU A 95 -12.60 1.34 -9.99
C LEU A 95 -12.87 2.32 -11.14
N SER A 96 -12.77 1.84 -12.38
CA SER A 96 -13.10 2.61 -13.58
C SER A 96 -14.55 3.11 -13.55
N ASP A 97 -15.50 2.24 -13.22
CA ASP A 97 -16.91 2.61 -13.06
C ASP A 97 -17.09 3.64 -11.95
N ALA A 98 -16.45 3.45 -10.80
CA ALA A 98 -16.54 4.35 -9.67
C ALA A 98 -16.04 5.78 -10.00
N TYR A 99 -14.92 5.92 -10.71
CA TYR A 99 -14.43 7.25 -11.12
C TYR A 99 -15.29 7.88 -12.21
N PHE A 100 -15.80 7.08 -13.14
CA PHE A 100 -16.69 7.58 -14.19
C PHE A 100 -18.00 8.08 -13.59
N ASP A 101 -18.66 7.28 -12.73
CA ASP A 101 -19.93 7.63 -12.09
C ASP A 101 -19.77 8.85 -11.15
N ALA A 102 -18.58 9.04 -10.58
CA ALA A 102 -18.24 10.22 -9.78
C ALA A 102 -17.86 11.47 -10.61
N ASN A 103 -17.92 11.40 -11.95
CA ASN A 103 -17.49 12.46 -12.87
C ASN A 103 -16.02 12.90 -12.72
N VAL A 104 -15.15 11.99 -12.27
CA VAL A 104 -13.70 12.24 -12.16
C VAL A 104 -13.03 12.05 -13.51
N ILE A 105 -13.50 11.09 -14.30
CA ILE A 105 -13.04 10.82 -15.66
C ILE A 105 -14.19 10.91 -16.66
N PRO A 106 -13.94 11.39 -17.89
CA PRO A 106 -14.99 11.52 -18.91
C PRO A 106 -15.34 10.19 -19.57
N ASN A 107 -14.47 9.17 -19.49
CA ASN A 107 -14.69 7.84 -20.03
C ASN A 107 -13.99 6.79 -19.16
N ARG A 108 -14.59 5.61 -19.03
CA ARG A 108 -14.00 4.43 -18.35
C ARG A 108 -12.60 4.07 -18.87
N ALA A 109 -12.34 4.27 -20.16
CA ALA A 109 -11.04 4.00 -20.78
C ALA A 109 -9.90 4.87 -20.19
N ASN A 110 -10.21 6.05 -19.62
CA ASN A 110 -9.22 6.93 -18.98
C ASN A 110 -8.49 6.28 -17.81
N PHE A 111 -9.16 5.39 -17.07
CA PHE A 111 -8.50 4.65 -16.00
C PHE A 111 -7.38 3.74 -16.54
N GLY A 112 -7.55 3.18 -17.75
CA GLY A 112 -6.50 2.42 -18.42
C GLY A 112 -5.28 3.28 -18.78
N TRP A 113 -5.48 4.52 -19.22
CA TRP A 113 -4.39 5.46 -19.48
C TRP A 113 -3.64 5.83 -18.20
N PHE A 114 -4.38 6.04 -17.11
CA PHE A 114 -3.80 6.22 -15.77
C PHE A 114 -2.92 5.03 -15.38
N LEU A 115 -3.40 3.80 -15.51
CA LEU A 115 -2.62 2.60 -15.17
C LEU A 115 -1.37 2.46 -16.04
N GLN A 116 -1.44 2.79 -17.32
CA GLN A 116 -0.27 2.80 -18.21
C GLN A 116 0.81 3.78 -17.72
N GLY A 117 0.40 4.96 -17.23
CA GLY A 117 1.30 5.92 -16.61
C GLY A 117 1.91 5.38 -15.32
N PHE A 118 1.07 4.80 -14.46
CA PHE A 118 1.45 4.25 -13.16
C PHE A 118 2.54 3.17 -13.29
N HIS A 119 2.43 2.28 -14.28
CA HIS A 119 3.44 1.23 -14.54
C HIS A 119 4.73 1.72 -15.19
N SER A 120 4.80 2.98 -15.63
CA SER A 120 5.92 3.47 -16.44
C SER A 120 7.07 4.11 -15.65
N VAL A 121 6.88 4.34 -14.34
CA VAL A 121 7.87 5.04 -13.50
C VAL A 121 9.02 4.14 -13.09
N GLU A 122 8.71 2.96 -12.55
CA GLU A 122 9.69 1.98 -12.08
C GLU A 122 9.21 0.56 -12.38
N SER A 123 10.13 -0.35 -12.67
CA SER A 123 9.81 -1.74 -13.04
C SER A 123 9.13 -2.53 -11.91
N LEU A 124 9.23 -2.07 -10.66
CA LEU A 124 8.69 -2.74 -9.48
C LEU A 124 7.47 -2.02 -8.88
N VAL A 125 6.92 -1.03 -9.60
CA VAL A 125 5.68 -0.34 -9.22
C VAL A 125 4.57 -0.76 -10.17
N GLU A 126 3.61 -1.51 -9.64
CA GLU A 126 2.54 -2.09 -10.44
C GLU A 126 1.15 -1.98 -9.81
N PHE A 127 0.17 -1.98 -10.71
CA PHE A 127 -1.23 -2.18 -10.39
C PHE A 127 -1.65 -3.56 -10.90
N VAL A 128 -2.21 -4.39 -10.02
CA VAL A 128 -2.63 -5.75 -10.32
C VAL A 128 -4.15 -5.80 -10.30
N HIS A 129 -4.74 -6.08 -11.45
CA HIS A 129 -6.18 -6.35 -11.53
C HIS A 129 -6.52 -7.60 -10.70
N THR A 130 -7.57 -7.51 -9.91
CA THR A 130 -8.13 -8.62 -9.13
C THR A 130 -9.64 -8.68 -9.27
N GLU A 131 -10.20 -9.89 -9.23
CA GLU A 131 -11.65 -10.10 -9.12
C GLU A 131 -12.20 -9.85 -7.70
N ASP A 132 -11.36 -9.33 -6.79
CA ASP A 132 -11.75 -8.97 -5.44
C ASP A 132 -12.83 -7.89 -5.47
N ARG A 133 -14.05 -8.25 -5.06
CA ARG A 133 -15.18 -7.33 -4.99
C ARG A 133 -15.36 -6.82 -3.58
N ILE A 134 -15.36 -5.50 -3.41
CA ILE A 134 -15.61 -4.89 -2.10
C ILE A 134 -16.98 -5.30 -1.53
N SER A 135 -17.98 -5.54 -2.40
CA SER A 135 -19.32 -5.96 -2.02
C SER A 135 -19.43 -7.42 -1.58
N MET A 136 -18.39 -8.24 -1.78
CA MET A 136 -18.38 -9.64 -1.39
C MET A 136 -17.28 -9.89 -0.36
N PRO A 137 -17.63 -9.96 0.94
CA PRO A 137 -16.67 -10.17 2.02
C PRO A 137 -15.75 -11.36 1.76
N ALA A 138 -16.26 -12.49 1.26
CA ALA A 138 -15.46 -13.69 1.00
C ALA A 138 -14.30 -13.50 0.00
N TYR A 139 -14.35 -12.50 -0.86
CA TYR A 139 -13.32 -12.25 -1.89
C TYR A 139 -12.47 -11.00 -1.62
N ARG A 140 -12.81 -10.19 -0.61
CA ARG A 140 -12.07 -8.96 -0.30
C ARG A 140 -10.62 -9.28 0.10
N GLY A 141 -9.64 -8.76 -0.65
CA GLY A 141 -8.21 -8.80 -0.30
C GLY A 141 -7.57 -10.19 -0.39
N ARG A 142 -8.21 -11.17 -1.04
CA ARG A 142 -7.72 -12.55 -1.06
C ARG A 142 -6.36 -12.64 -1.77
N SER A 143 -6.24 -12.01 -2.92
CA SER A 143 -4.99 -12.00 -3.69
C SER A 143 -3.83 -11.38 -2.89
N LEU A 144 -4.10 -10.30 -2.15
CA LEU A 144 -3.09 -9.66 -1.31
C LEU A 144 -2.67 -10.53 -0.12
N VAL A 145 -3.60 -11.28 0.49
CA VAL A 145 -3.28 -12.21 1.58
C VAL A 145 -2.38 -13.34 1.11
N ASP A 146 -2.59 -13.87 -0.10
CA ASP A 146 -1.73 -14.93 -0.64
C ASP A 146 -0.32 -14.41 -0.94
N ILE A 147 -0.20 -13.21 -1.50
CA ILE A 147 1.10 -12.55 -1.71
C ILE A 147 1.78 -12.25 -0.37
N LEU A 148 1.04 -11.79 0.63
CA LEU A 148 1.54 -11.54 1.98
C LEU A 148 2.18 -12.80 2.57
N LYS A 149 1.54 -13.97 2.44
CA LYS A 149 2.10 -15.24 2.94
C LYS A 149 3.41 -15.61 2.25
N VAL A 150 3.48 -15.45 0.93
CA VAL A 150 4.72 -15.71 0.16
C VAL A 150 5.84 -14.80 0.64
N ASN A 151 5.57 -13.49 0.77
CA ASN A 151 6.58 -12.51 1.17
C ASN A 151 6.99 -12.67 2.64
N LEU A 152 6.10 -13.13 3.52
CA LEU A 152 6.46 -13.46 4.91
C LEU A 152 7.43 -14.64 4.98
N ALA A 153 7.25 -15.64 4.12
CA ALA A 153 8.12 -16.81 4.04
C ALA A 153 9.45 -16.52 3.33
N ASP A 154 9.54 -15.43 2.56
CA ASP A 154 10.74 -15.07 1.80
C ASP A 154 11.83 -14.49 2.73
N PRO A 155 13.04 -15.09 2.80
CA PRO A 155 14.14 -14.59 3.62
C PRO A 155 14.75 -13.27 3.11
N HIS A 156 14.60 -12.96 1.83
CA HIS A 156 15.05 -11.72 1.20
C HIS A 156 14.05 -10.58 1.40
N CYS A 157 12.77 -10.87 1.64
CA CYS A 157 11.80 -9.87 2.05
C CYS A 157 12.07 -9.45 3.50
N LYS A 158 12.62 -8.24 3.67
CA LYS A 158 13.03 -7.71 4.98
C LYS A 158 11.89 -7.02 5.72
N LEU A 159 10.97 -6.43 4.96
CA LEU A 159 9.84 -5.68 5.48
C LEU A 159 8.65 -5.74 4.51
N ILE A 160 7.45 -5.83 5.06
CA ILE A 160 6.19 -5.78 4.33
C ILE A 160 5.36 -4.63 4.89
N LEU A 161 5.01 -3.68 4.03
CA LEU A 161 4.03 -2.63 4.32
C LEU A 161 2.68 -3.05 3.73
N PHE A 162 1.68 -3.23 4.58
CA PHE A 162 0.39 -3.77 4.19
C PHE A 162 -0.75 -2.76 4.43
N GLY A 163 -1.35 -2.28 3.35
CA GLY A 163 -2.47 -1.34 3.36
C GLY A 163 -3.74 -2.01 2.85
N SER A 164 -4.56 -2.55 3.76
CA SER A 164 -5.89 -3.07 3.42
C SER A 164 -6.89 -2.66 4.49
N ASP A 165 -8.18 -2.75 4.17
CA ASP A 165 -9.17 -2.96 5.22
C ASP A 165 -8.78 -4.27 5.94
N ILE A 166 -8.37 -4.16 7.20
CA ILE A 166 -7.94 -5.32 7.99
C ILE A 166 -9.19 -6.12 8.29
N ASP A 167 -9.31 -7.27 7.64
CA ASP A 167 -10.31 -8.28 7.96
C ASP A 167 -9.68 -9.41 8.79
N ASP A 168 -10.53 -10.32 9.28
CA ASP A 168 -10.12 -11.46 10.09
C ASP A 168 -9.05 -12.35 9.41
N ARG A 169 -8.83 -12.27 8.09
CA ARG A 169 -7.79 -13.07 7.41
C ARG A 169 -6.40 -12.53 7.66
N VAL A 170 -6.22 -11.22 7.62
CA VAL A 170 -4.94 -10.60 7.96
C VAL A 170 -4.63 -10.90 9.43
N HIS A 171 -5.63 -10.79 10.31
CA HIS A 171 -5.48 -11.18 11.72
C HIS A 171 -5.08 -12.65 11.88
N ARG A 172 -5.67 -13.59 11.15
CA ARG A 172 -5.27 -15.00 11.18
C ARG A 172 -3.82 -15.21 10.73
N VAL A 173 -3.40 -14.57 9.63
CA VAL A 173 -2.01 -14.66 9.16
C VAL A 173 -1.02 -14.12 10.19
N VAL A 174 -1.38 -13.05 10.90
CA VAL A 174 -0.57 -12.46 11.98
C VAL A 174 -0.54 -13.32 13.24
N GLN A 175 -1.64 -13.98 13.59
CA GLN A 175 -1.75 -14.84 14.77
C GLN A 175 -0.95 -16.15 14.65
N ASP A 176 -0.71 -16.62 13.42
CA ASP A 176 -0.10 -17.93 13.18
C ASP A 176 1.43 -17.96 13.32
N SER A 177 2.12 -16.83 13.59
CA SER A 177 3.60 -16.85 13.70
C SER A 177 4.22 -15.61 14.36
N ASP A 178 5.03 -15.81 15.41
CA ASP A 178 5.78 -14.75 16.09
C ASP A 178 6.75 -14.01 15.14
N SER A 179 7.30 -14.71 14.13
CA SER A 179 8.21 -14.13 13.13
C SER A 179 7.52 -13.15 12.17
N VAL A 180 6.18 -13.23 12.04
CA VAL A 180 5.38 -12.34 11.19
C VAL A 180 5.31 -10.93 11.76
N THR A 181 5.33 -10.81 13.09
CA THR A 181 5.21 -9.53 13.77
C THR A 181 6.44 -8.63 13.57
N GLU A 182 7.63 -9.21 13.34
CA GLU A 182 8.86 -8.43 13.08
C GLU A 182 8.93 -7.86 11.66
N LYS A 183 8.39 -8.58 10.65
CA LYS A 183 8.49 -8.22 9.22
C LYS A 183 7.28 -7.45 8.69
N LEU A 184 6.14 -7.46 9.37
CA LEU A 184 4.91 -6.86 8.86
C LEU A 184 4.58 -5.55 9.57
N MET A 185 4.30 -4.51 8.79
CA MET A 185 3.69 -3.28 9.27
C MET A 185 2.39 -3.03 8.52
N VAL A 186 1.30 -2.85 9.28
CA VAL A 186 -0.03 -2.62 8.72
C VAL A 186 -0.40 -1.15 8.90
N PHE A 187 -0.96 -0.52 7.87
CA PHE A 187 -1.52 0.81 7.97
C PHE A 187 -3.03 0.78 7.68
N GLU A 188 -3.81 1.33 8.62
CA GLU A 188 -5.27 1.29 8.59
C GLU A 188 -5.89 2.58 8.06
N ASN A 189 -7.09 2.44 7.49
CA ASN A 189 -8.03 3.54 7.33
C ASN A 189 -8.94 3.61 8.59
N SER A 190 -8.84 4.68 9.38
CA SER A 190 -9.62 4.82 10.62
C SER A 190 -11.15 4.78 10.35
N ARG A 191 -11.83 3.79 10.94
CA ARG A 191 -13.24 3.41 10.67
C ARG A 191 -14.26 4.54 10.83
N GLY A 192 -15.27 4.55 9.95
CA GLY A 192 -16.58 5.19 10.17
C GLY A 192 -17.24 5.76 8.91
N ALA A 193 -18.15 4.97 8.31
CA ALA A 193 -19.05 5.30 7.17
C ALA A 193 -18.36 5.51 5.80
N PRO A 194 -19.05 5.30 4.65
CA PRO A 194 -18.46 4.89 3.37
C PRO A 194 -17.62 6.02 2.78
N SER A 195 -16.38 6.14 3.23
CA SER A 195 -15.60 7.33 2.99
C SER A 195 -14.83 7.20 1.68
N LEU A 196 -15.27 7.94 0.68
CA LEU A 196 -14.56 8.37 -0.53
C LEU A 196 -13.27 9.17 -0.25
N THR A 197 -12.59 8.95 0.88
CA THR A 197 -11.40 9.70 1.29
C THR A 197 -10.38 8.77 1.97
N THR A 198 -9.69 7.97 1.17
CA THR A 198 -8.28 7.60 1.39
C THR A 198 -7.70 7.35 0.01
N ARG A 199 -7.36 8.48 -0.60
CA ARG A 199 -7.00 8.58 -1.98
C ARG A 199 -5.46 8.58 -2.10
N LEU A 200 -4.88 7.58 -2.74
CA LEU A 200 -3.48 7.47 -3.08
C LEU A 200 -3.08 8.53 -4.12
N PRO A 201 -1.98 9.23 -3.93
CA PRO A 201 -1.44 9.67 -2.65
C PRO A 201 -1.90 11.07 -2.21
N ASP A 202 -2.39 11.19 -0.96
CA ASP A 202 -2.08 12.37 -0.12
C ASP A 202 -1.27 11.94 1.12
N LEU A 203 -0.01 12.39 1.17
CA LEU A 203 1.06 11.97 2.10
C LEU A 203 1.51 13.15 2.97
N LYS A 204 0.58 13.80 3.68
CA LYS A 204 0.79 15.10 4.36
C LYS A 204 1.72 15.11 5.59
N GLY A 205 2.83 14.36 5.58
CA GLY A 205 3.76 14.25 6.70
C GLY A 205 5.24 14.44 6.37
N TYR A 206 5.63 14.57 5.09
CA TYR A 206 6.97 15.02 4.74
C TYR A 206 7.09 16.53 5.05
N ARG A 207 7.23 16.87 6.33
CA ARG A 207 7.83 18.13 6.76
C ARG A 207 9.04 17.78 7.59
N SER A 208 10.19 17.96 6.97
CA SER A 208 11.29 18.63 7.66
C SER A 208 10.75 19.92 8.29
N GLN A 209 10.54 19.91 9.60
CA GLN A 209 10.86 20.96 10.56
C GLN A 209 10.80 20.41 11.98
#